data_AF-A0A2G1WLJ5-F1
#
_entry.id   AF-A0A2G1WLJ5-F1
#
_cell.length_a   1.000
_cell.length_b   1.000
_cell.length_c   1.000
_cell.angle_alpha   90.00
_cell.angle_beta   90.00
_cell.angle_gamma   90.00
#
_symmetry.space_group_name_H-M   'P 1'
#
loop_
_entity.id
_entity.type
_entity.pdbx_description
1 polymer ?
#
loop_
_entity_poly.entity_id
_entity_poly.type
_entity_poly.pdbx_seq_one_letter_code
_entity_poly.pdbx_strand_id
1 'polypeptide(L)' 'MSEEPKGIREGVEESKGDPRVVLILNAALSGLFAWTAFWALQLLDIAEVTVTNVGTLALVVFALTYVTVLR' A
#
# COMPACT_ATOMS: atom_id res chain seq x y z
N MET A 1 -5.36 -10.92 42.33
CA MET A 1 -4.44 -11.08 41.18
C MET A 1 -4.60 -9.80 40.37
N SER A 2 -3.62 -8.91 40.42
CA SER A 2 -3.68 -7.62 39.73
C SER A 2 -3.29 -7.86 38.27
N GLU A 3 -4.18 -7.63 37.31
CA GLU A 3 -3.80 -7.67 35.90
C GLU A 3 -2.84 -6.50 35.63
N GLU A 4 -1.59 -6.81 35.31
CA GLU A 4 -0.65 -5.79 34.82
C GLU A 4 -1.19 -5.21 33.51
N PRO A 5 -1.14 -3.89 33.32
CA PRO A 5 -1.67 -3.27 32.11
C PRO A 5 -0.88 -3.76 30.89
N LYS A 6 -1.56 -4.52 30.01
CA LYS A 6 -1.00 -5.01 28.75
C LYS A 6 -0.39 -3.85 27.95
N GLY A 7 0.83 -4.05 27.45
CA GLY A 7 1.54 -3.02 26.68
C GLY A 7 0.88 -2.75 25.31
N ILE A 8 1.03 -1.54 24.77
CA ILE A 8 0.44 -1.17 23.47
C ILE A 8 0.85 -2.12 22.34
N ARG A 9 2.09 -2.61 22.36
CA ARG A 9 2.61 -3.58 21.39
C ARG A 9 1.86 -4.92 21.44
N GLU A 10 1.56 -5.38 22.65
CA GLU A 10 0.83 -6.63 22.89
C GLU A 10 -0.62 -6.51 22.42
N GLY A 11 -1.25 -5.34 22.62
CA GLY A 11 -2.58 -5.06 22.07
C GLY A 11 -2.63 -4.96 20.53
N VAL A 12 -1.54 -4.55 19.87
CA VAL A 12 -1.43 -4.52 18.40
C VAL A 12 -1.19 -5.92 17.84
N GLU A 13 -0.34 -6.73 18.49
CA GLU A 13 -0.04 -8.11 18.07
C GLU A 13 -1.23 -9.06 18.30
N GLU A 14 -2.06 -8.81 19.33
CA GLU A 14 -3.30 -9.58 19.58
C GLU A 14 -4.44 -9.18 18.63
N SER A 15 -4.34 -8.03 17.95
CA SER A 15 -5.32 -7.57 16.96
C SER A 15 -5.19 -8.36 15.67
N LYS A 16 -6.20 -9.18 15.35
CA LYS A 16 -6.24 -9.99 14.12
C LYS A 16 -6.22 -9.19 12.81
N GLY A 17 -6.28 -7.85 12.86
CA GLY A 17 -6.24 -6.95 11.71
C GLY A 17 -7.46 -7.09 10.78
N ASP A 18 -8.07 -5.99 10.36
CA ASP A 18 -9.13 -6.06 9.35
C ASP A 18 -8.50 -6.23 7.95
N PRO A 19 -8.79 -7.33 7.22
CA PRO A 19 -8.25 -7.55 5.88
C PRO A 19 -8.60 -6.43 4.89
N ARG A 20 -9.70 -5.69 5.12
CA ARG A 20 -10.10 -4.54 4.30
C ARG A 20 -9.08 -3.40 4.39
N VAL A 21 -8.52 -3.18 5.58
CA VAL A 21 -7.51 -2.12 5.80
C VAL A 21 -6.25 -2.44 5.01
N VAL A 22 -5.81 -3.70 5.01
CA VAL A 22 -4.63 -4.13 4.24
C VAL A 22 -4.85 -3.91 2.74
N LEU A 23 -6.04 -4.24 2.22
CA LEU A 23 -6.38 -4.00 0.81
C LEU A 23 -6.42 -2.51 0.45
N ILE A 24 -7.05 -1.68 1.29
CA ILE A 24 -7.09 -0.22 1.08
C ILE A 24 -5.68 0.35 1.11
N LEU A 25 -4.86 -0.07 2.07
CA LEU A 25 -3.49 0.38 2.20
C LEU A 25 -2.66 -0.05 0.98
N ASN A 26 -2.81 -1.28 0.49
CA ASN A 26 -2.16 -1.73 -0.74
C ASN A 26 -2.54 -0.86 -1.94
N ALA A 27 -3.82 -0.51 -2.08
CA ALA A 27 -4.29 0.37 -3.16
C ALA A 27 -3.69 1.78 -3.04
N ALA A 28 -3.69 2.36 -1.84
CA ALA A 28 -3.12 3.67 -1.58
C ALA A 28 -1.60 3.70 -1.84
N LEU A 29 -0.87 2.70 -1.35
CA LEU A 29 0.58 2.58 -1.55
C LEU A 29 0.93 2.35 -3.02
N SER A 30 0.16 1.52 -3.73
CA SER A 30 0.36 1.29 -5.17
C SER A 30 0.12 2.56 -5.99
N GLY A 31 -0.92 3.33 -5.63
CA GLY A 31 -1.19 4.64 -6.24
C GLY A 31 -0.08 5.66 -6.00
N LEU A 32 0.38 5.78 -4.75
CA LEU A 32 1.50 6.66 -4.38
C LEU A 32 2.79 6.25 -5.11
N PHE A 33 3.11 4.96 -5.14
CA PHE A 33 4.27 4.45 -5.86
C PHE A 33 4.22 4.78 -7.35
N ALA A 34 3.09 4.50 -8.02
CA ALA A 34 2.91 4.79 -9.44
C ALA A 34 3.03 6.29 -9.72
N TRP A 35 2.42 7.14 -8.89
CA TRP A 35 2.53 8.59 -9.00
C TRP A 35 3.98 9.06 -8.89
N THR A 36 4.71 8.60 -7.86
CA THR A 36 6.12 8.95 -7.66
C THR A 36 7.00 8.47 -8.82
N ALA A 37 6.74 7.28 -9.35
CA ALA A 37 7.46 6.74 -10.50
C ALA A 37 7.27 7.61 -11.75
N PHE A 38 6.02 7.94 -12.11
CA PHE A 38 5.75 8.81 -13.26
C PHE A 38 6.23 10.25 -13.04
N TRP A 39 6.19 10.76 -11.82
CA TRP A 39 6.76 12.06 -11.49
C TRP A 39 8.28 12.10 -11.77
N ALA A 40 9.01 11.05 -11.35
CA ALA A 40 10.44 10.93 -11.64
C ALA A 40 10.71 10.79 -13.15
N LEU A 41 9.89 10.00 -13.87
CA LEU A 41 10.01 9.84 -15.33
C LEU A 41 9.72 11.14 -16.10
N GLN A 42 8.76 11.94 -15.62
CA GLN A 42 8.43 13.23 -16.21
C GLN A 42 9.57 14.23 -16.03
N LEU A 43 10.28 14.20 -14.90
CA LEU A 43 11.47 15.04 -14.68
C LEU A 43 12.59 14.73 -15.70
N LEU A 44 12.65 13.50 -16.19
CA LEU A 44 13.61 13.03 -17.19
C LEU A 44 13.09 13.14 -18.64
N ASP A 45 11.89 13.69 -18.84
CA ASP A 45 11.21 13.78 -20.14
C ASP A 45 10.98 12.41 -20.83
N ILE A 46 10.81 11.35 -20.03
CA ILE A 46 10.62 9.97 -20.52
C ILE A 46 9.14 9.62 -20.66
N ALA A 47 8.31 10.03 -19.70
CA ALA A 47 6.88 9.73 -19.69
C ALA A 47 6.10 10.79 -18.90
N GLU A 48 4.86 11.04 -19.32
CA GLU A 48 3.98 12.01 -18.67
C GLU A 48 3.19 11.43 -17.50
N VAL A 49 2.97 12.27 -16.48
CA VAL A 49 2.04 12.00 -15.39
C VAL A 49 0.60 12.23 -15.88
N THR A 50 -0.08 11.15 -16.26
CA THR A 50 -1.51 11.17 -16.61
C THR A 50 -2.30 10.22 -15.69
N VAL A 51 -3.60 10.47 -15.52
CA VAL A 51 -4.47 9.61 -14.70
C VAL A 51 -4.46 8.17 -15.22
N THR A 52 -4.48 7.99 -16.55
CA THR A 52 -4.44 6.67 -17.18
C THR A 52 -3.13 5.94 -16.90
N ASN A 53 -1.98 6.60 -17.04
CA ASN A 53 -0.66 6.01 -16.80
C ASN A 53 -0.50 5.58 -15.34
N VAL A 54 -0.77 6.51 -14.42
CA VAL A 54 -0.67 6.26 -12.97
C VAL A 54 -1.65 5.17 -12.54
N GLY A 55 -2.90 5.25 -12.99
CA GLY A 55 -3.92 4.25 -12.67
C GLY A 55 -3.58 2.86 -13.19
N THR A 56 -3.06 2.75 -14.41
CA THR A 56 -2.66 1.46 -15.00
C THR A 56 -1.52 0.82 -14.21
N LEU A 57 -0.46 1.59 -13.93
CA LEU A 57 0.68 1.07 -13.16
C LEU A 57 0.28 0.74 -11.72
N ALA A 58 -0.55 1.57 -11.08
CA ALA A 58 -1.04 1.31 -9.74
C ALA A 58 -1.84 0.00 -9.68
N LEU A 59 -2.69 -0.29 -10.67
CA LEU A 59 -3.44 -1.54 -10.74
C LEU A 59 -2.53 -2.75 -10.93
N VAL A 60 -1.49 -2.63 -11.76
CA VAL A 60 -0.50 -3.70 -11.97
C VAL A 60 0.26 -4.00 -10.67
N VAL A 61 0.77 -2.97 -9.99
CA VAL A 61 1.50 -3.12 -8.72
C VAL A 61 0.58 -3.67 -7.63
N PHE A 62 -0.65 -3.14 -7.52
CA PHE A 62 -1.64 -3.62 -6.57
C PHE A 62 -1.91 -5.12 -6.76
N ALA A 63 -2.16 -5.55 -8.00
CA ALA A 63 -2.45 -6.93 -8.33
C ALA A 63 -1.24 -7.84 -8.03
N LEU A 64 -0.02 -7.38 -8.37
CA LEU A 64 1.20 -8.11 -8.07
C LEU A 64 1.35 -8.32 -6.56
N THR A 65 1.28 -7.25 -5.76
CA THR A 65 1.37 -7.31 -4.30
C THR A 65 0.28 -8.19 -3.70
N TYR A 66 -0.95 -8.10 -4.23
CA TYR A 66 -2.04 -8.96 -3.78
C TYR A 66 -1.72 -10.44 -3.99
N VAL A 67 -1.18 -10.81 -5.15
CA VAL A 67 -0.87 -12.21 -5.48
C VAL A 67 0.39 -12.73 -4.77
N THR A 68 1.41 -11.91 -4.57
CA THR A 68 2.72 -12.37 -4.06
C THR A 68 2.87 -12.23 -2.55
N VAL A 69 2.13 -11.33 -1.91
CA VAL A 69 2.28 -11.01 -0.49
C VAL A 69 1.02 -11.34 0.31
N LEU A 70 -0.17 -11.01 -0.21
CA LEU A 70 -1.42 -11.15 0.57
C LEU A 70 -2.15 -12.48 0.34
N ARG A 71 -2.07 -13.06 -0.87
CA ARG A 71 -2.66 -14.35 -1.22
C ARG A 71 -1.85 -15.51 -0.67
#